data_AF-A8WQ59-F1
#
_entry.id   AF-A8WQ59-F1
#
_cell.length_a   1.000
_cell.length_b   1.000
_cell.length_c   1.000
_cell.angle_alpha   90.00
_cell.angle_beta   90.00
_cell.angle_gamma   90.00
#
_symmetry.space_group_name_H-M   'P 1'
#
loop_
_entity.id
_entity.type
_entity.pdbx_description
1 polymer ?
#
loop_
_entity_poly.entity_id
_entity_poly.type
_entity_poly.pdbx_seq_one_letter_code
_entity_poly.pdbx_strand_id
1 'polypeptide(L)'
;MGGFLSHLKPEKNQEVLNASCGPIRGNINKHGEKIVDGYLGIPYAKPPVRFEKSVAAQKWTEPLDCYKYGPGCPQSGNFSVIFLEYFSDMCHDWMTFDEDKCLNLNVFAPRWKSDEFVSLGSEESC
;
A
#
# COMPACT_ATOMS: atom_id res chain seq x y z
N MET A 1 -2.82 2.66 10.25
CA MET A 1 -3.47 3.53 9.25
C MET A 1 -2.65 4.81 9.09
N GLY A 2 -1.71 4.85 8.14
CA GLY A 2 -0.77 5.97 7.95
C GLY A 2 -1.33 7.19 7.20
N GLY A 3 -2.65 7.37 7.18
CA GLY A 3 -3.30 8.41 6.36
C GLY A 3 -3.85 9.62 7.13
N PHE A 4 -3.73 9.67 8.46
CA PHE A 4 -4.51 10.62 9.27
C PHE A 4 -3.80 11.92 9.68
N LEU A 5 -2.51 12.12 9.39
CA LEU A 5 -1.72 13.14 10.12
C LEU A 5 -0.90 14.13 9.28
N SER A 6 -1.20 14.34 7.99
CA SER A 6 -0.66 15.53 7.33
C SER A 6 -1.59 16.07 6.24
N HIS A 7 -1.92 17.36 6.33
CA HIS A 7 -2.45 18.15 5.21
C HIS A 7 -1.50 18.21 3.98
N LEU A 8 -0.32 17.60 4.09
CA LEU A 8 0.70 17.54 3.07
C LEU A 8 0.35 16.45 2.06
N LYS A 9 0.29 16.86 0.78
CA LYS A 9 0.11 15.92 -0.32
C LYS A 9 1.42 15.18 -0.57
N PRO A 10 1.40 13.84 -0.66
CA PRO A 10 2.57 13.07 -1.07
C PRO A 10 3.08 13.50 -2.44
N GLU A 11 4.39 13.55 -2.61
CA GLU A 11 5.04 13.75 -3.90
C GLU A 11 5.23 12.39 -4.59
N LYS A 12 5.00 12.30 -5.91
CA LYS A 12 5.26 11.06 -6.65
C LYS A 12 6.76 10.86 -6.86
N ASN A 13 7.32 9.78 -6.32
CA ASN A 13 8.71 9.41 -6.57
C ASN A 13 8.86 8.88 -8.00
N GLN A 14 9.82 9.42 -8.76
CA GLN A 14 10.15 8.92 -10.10
C GLN A 14 11.11 7.73 -10.05
N GLU A 15 11.80 7.53 -8.93
CA GLU A 15 12.75 6.43 -8.76
C GLU A 15 12.04 5.09 -8.63
N VAL A 16 12.55 4.11 -9.39
CA VAL A 16 12.06 2.74 -9.36
C VAL A 16 12.83 1.95 -8.31
N LEU A 17 12.11 1.36 -7.36
CA LEU A 17 12.64 0.37 -6.43
C LEU A 17 12.47 -1.03 -7.03
N ASN A 18 13.58 -1.75 -7.17
CA ASN A 18 13.55 -3.15 -7.59
C ASN A 18 13.21 -4.06 -6.40
N ALA A 19 11.92 -4.40 -6.24
CA ALA A 19 11.46 -5.32 -5.21
C ALA A 19 11.46 -6.78 -5.70
N SER A 20 11.37 -7.73 -4.76
CA SER A 20 11.37 -9.17 -5.07
C SER A 20 10.17 -9.63 -5.91
N CYS A 21 9.07 -8.87 -5.90
CA CYS A 21 7.86 -9.05 -6.69
C CYS A 21 7.91 -8.34 -8.06
N GLY A 22 8.87 -7.45 -8.29
CA GLY A 22 9.00 -6.64 -9.50
C GLY A 22 9.33 -5.17 -9.18
N PRO A 23 9.66 -4.37 -10.20
CA PRO A 23 9.95 -2.95 -10.02
C PRO A 23 8.71 -2.14 -9.62
N ILE A 24 8.84 -1.22 -8.65
CA ILE A 24 7.73 -0.37 -8.16
C ILE A 24 8.14 1.09 -8.02
N ARG A 25 7.18 2.01 -8.15
CA ARG A 25 7.33 3.44 -7.86
C ARG A 25 6.32 3.87 -6.81
N GLY A 26 6.73 4.69 -5.85
CA GLY A 26 5.92 5.07 -4.70
C GLY A 26 5.85 6.58 -4.47
N ASN A 27 5.33 6.97 -3.31
CA ASN A 27 5.24 8.34 -2.88
C ASN A 27 6.38 8.71 -1.92
N ILE A 28 6.75 9.99 -1.90
CA ILE A 28 7.60 10.60 -0.89
C ILE A 28 6.70 11.41 0.05
N ASN A 29 6.65 11.01 1.31
CA ASN A 29 5.92 11.72 2.37
C ASN A 29 6.93 12.49 3.21
N LYS A 30 6.86 13.83 3.18
CA LYS A 30 7.73 14.72 3.95
C LYS A 30 7.00 15.24 5.17
N HIS A 31 7.61 15.11 6.34
CA HIS A 31 7.11 15.63 7.62
C HIS A 31 8.23 16.46 8.27
N GLY A 32 8.30 17.74 7.92
CA GLY A 32 9.47 18.57 8.24
C GLY A 32 10.70 18.02 7.53
N GLU A 33 11.76 17.73 8.29
CA GLU A 33 13.01 17.13 7.78
C GLU A 33 12.94 15.60 7.61
N LYS A 34 11.88 14.96 8.12
CA LYS A 34 11.73 13.50 8.04
C LYS A 34 11.08 13.10 6.73
N ILE A 35 11.65 12.08 6.09
CA ILE A 35 11.18 11.54 4.81
C ILE A 35 10.80 10.07 4.96
N VAL A 36 9.59 9.72 4.54
CA VAL A 36 9.06 8.36 4.51
C VAL A 36 8.61 8.02 3.10
N ASP A 37 9.23 7.01 2.50
CA ASP A 37 8.78 6.44 1.23
C ASP A 37 7.54 5.58 1.47
N GLY A 38 6.48 5.82 0.70
CA GLY A 38 5.20 5.12 0.81
C GLY A 38 4.84 4.41 -0.48
N TYR A 39 4.72 3.09 -0.45
CA TYR A 39 4.32 2.27 -1.58
C TYR A 39 2.94 1.71 -1.30
N LEU A 40 1.94 2.14 -2.08
CA LEU A 40 0.53 1.86 -1.82
C LEU A 40 -0.07 0.90 -2.85
N GLY A 41 -1.00 0.06 -2.41
CA GLY A 41 -1.78 -0.80 -3.30
C GLY A 41 -0.96 -1.90 -3.98
N ILE A 42 0.13 -2.37 -3.37
CA ILE A 42 0.96 -3.43 -3.94
C ILE A 42 0.18 -4.75 -3.90
N PRO A 43 -0.08 -5.42 -5.04
CA PRO A 43 -0.75 -6.71 -5.05
C PRO A 43 0.20 -7.79 -4.51
N TYR A 44 -0.23 -8.51 -3.48
CA TYR A 44 0.56 -9.62 -2.91
C TYR A 44 -0.02 -10.99 -3.25
N ALA A 45 -1.32 -11.07 -3.54
CA ALA A 45 -2.00 -12.29 -3.90
C ALA A 45 -3.12 -12.04 -4.92
N LYS A 46 -3.49 -13.10 -5.64
CA LYS A 46 -4.73 -13.17 -6.42
C LYS A 46 -5.86 -13.67 -5.52
N PRO A 47 -7.10 -13.16 -5.70
CA PRO A 47 -8.27 -13.68 -4.99
C PRO A 47 -8.39 -15.18 -5.27
N PRO A 48 -8.48 -16.02 -4.23
CA PRO A 48 -8.73 -17.44 -4.43
C PRO A 48 -10.17 -17.67 -4.89
N VAL A 49 -10.45 -18.88 -5.39
CA VAL A 49 -11.84 -19.37 -5.32
C VAL A 49 -12.26 -19.33 -3.86
N ARG A 50 -13.49 -18.90 -3.59
CA ARG A 50 -13.98 -18.64 -2.24
C ARG A 50 -13.65 -19.81 -1.30
N PHE A 51 -13.05 -19.47 -0.15
CA PHE A 51 -12.61 -20.39 0.91
C PHE A 51 -11.36 -21.25 0.60
N GLU A 52 -10.68 -21.00 -0.51
CA GLU A 52 -9.37 -21.59 -0.78
C GLU A 52 -8.22 -20.68 -0.32
N LYS A 53 -7.01 -21.24 -0.28
CA LYS A 53 -5.79 -20.46 -0.02
C LYS A 53 -5.54 -19.52 -1.19
N SER A 54 -5.20 -18.27 -0.87
CA SER A 54 -4.82 -17.29 -1.89
C SER A 54 -3.56 -17.75 -2.64
N VAL A 55 -3.51 -17.38 -3.92
CA VAL A 55 -2.37 -17.67 -4.80
C VAL A 55 -1.48 -16.44 -4.84
N ALA A 56 -0.16 -16.61 -4.74
CA ALA A 56 0.77 -15.49 -4.80
C ALA A 56 0.57 -14.65 -6.08
N ALA A 57 0.70 -13.33 -5.96
CA ALA A 57 0.63 -12.44 -7.11
C ALA A 57 1.72 -12.79 -8.12
N GLN A 58 1.41 -12.63 -9.40
CA GLN A 58 2.39 -12.82 -10.46
C GLN A 58 3.39 -11.68 -10.41
N LYS A 59 4.68 -12.01 -10.52
CA LYS A 59 5.72 -10.99 -10.63
C LYS A 59 5.55 -10.20 -11.92
N TRP A 60 5.91 -8.92 -11.88
CA TRP A 60 5.87 -8.03 -13.03
C TRP A 60 7.29 -7.61 -13.44
N THR A 61 7.47 -7.26 -14.71
CA THR A 61 8.73 -6.77 -15.27
C THR A 61 8.71 -5.26 -15.49
N GLU A 62 7.55 -4.68 -15.75
CA GLU A 62 7.38 -3.24 -15.93
C GLU A 62 7.10 -2.54 -14.60
N PRO A 63 7.66 -1.34 -14.35
CA PRO A 63 7.47 -0.65 -13.08
C PRO A 63 6.00 -0.38 -12.76
N LEU A 64 5.53 -0.88 -11.62
CA LEU A 64 4.17 -0.67 -11.13
C LEU A 64 4.07 0.65 -10.34
N ASP A 65 3.06 1.46 -10.65
CA ASP A 65 2.80 2.75 -10.00
C ASP A 65 1.97 2.56 -8.72
N CYS A 66 2.65 2.55 -7.58
CA CYS A 66 2.09 2.34 -6.23
C CYS A 66 1.83 3.68 -5.50
N TYR A 67 1.19 4.64 -6.17
CA TYR A 67 0.91 5.97 -5.60
C TYR A 67 -0.42 6.06 -4.83
N LYS A 68 -1.33 5.10 -5.02
CA LYS A 68 -2.69 5.13 -4.47
C LYS A 68 -2.99 3.85 -3.68
N TYR A 69 -3.82 3.98 -2.66
CA TYR A 69 -4.36 2.82 -1.95
C TYR A 69 -5.14 1.94 -2.92
N GLY A 70 -5.00 0.62 -2.75
CA GLY A 70 -5.88 -0.34 -3.40
C GLY A 70 -7.23 -0.43 -2.67
N PRO A 71 -8.23 -1.09 -3.29
CA PRO A 71 -9.55 -1.24 -2.70
C PRO A 71 -9.51 -2.15 -1.46
N GLY A 72 -10.47 -1.95 -0.55
CA GLY A 72 -10.75 -2.86 0.55
C GLY A 72 -11.56 -4.09 0.10
N CYS A 73 -11.52 -5.16 0.89
CA CYS A 73 -12.36 -6.33 0.61
C CYS A 73 -13.82 -6.04 0.99
N PRO A 74 -14.81 -6.62 0.29
CA PRO A 74 -16.20 -6.54 0.71
C PRO A 74 -16.36 -7.08 2.14
N GLN A 75 -16.89 -6.23 3.04
CA GLN A 75 -17.14 -6.60 4.43
C GLN A 75 -18.64 -6.58 4.70
N SER A 76 -19.17 -7.70 5.21
CA SER A 76 -20.55 -7.82 5.66
C SER A 76 -20.71 -7.11 7.01
N GLY A 77 -21.20 -5.87 6.97
CA GLY A 77 -21.56 -5.08 8.14
C GLY A 77 -22.46 -3.91 7.74
N ASN A 78 -23.43 -3.57 8.59
CA ASN A 78 -24.35 -2.43 8.36
C ASN A 78 -23.61 -1.12 8.09
N PHE A 79 -22.38 -0.95 8.60
CA PHE A 79 -21.58 0.24 8.37
C PHE A 79 -21.19 0.42 6.90
N SER A 80 -20.81 -0.65 6.18
CA SER A 80 -20.40 -0.57 4.76
C SER A 80 -21.57 -0.20 3.85
N VAL A 81 -22.76 -0.78 4.10
CA VAL A 81 -23.94 -0.54 3.26
C VAL A 81 -24.55 0.83 3.57
N ILE A 82 -24.69 1.20 4.86
CA ILE A 82 -25.23 2.50 5.27
C ILE A 82 -24.28 3.64 4.89
N PHE A 83 -22.96 3.48 4.99
CA PHE A 83 -22.02 4.51 4.52
C PHE A 83 -22.02 4.67 3.00
N LEU A 84 -22.05 3.58 2.24
CA LEU A 84 -22.06 3.68 0.77
C LEU A 84 -23.39 4.23 0.23
N GLU A 85 -24.51 3.97 0.90
CA GLU A 85 -25.84 4.42 0.45
C GLU A 85 -26.19 5.85 0.90
N TYR A 86 -25.80 6.26 2.12
CA TYR A 86 -26.17 7.57 2.69
C TYR A 86 -25.02 8.56 2.86
N PHE A 87 -23.77 8.10 2.75
CA PHE A 87 -22.57 8.90 2.97
C PHE A 87 -21.53 8.72 1.86
N SER A 88 -21.95 8.34 0.65
CA SER A 88 -21.06 8.20 -0.51
C SER A 88 -20.25 9.47 -0.78
N ASP A 89 -20.84 10.65 -0.56
CA ASP A 89 -20.17 11.96 -0.66
C ASP A 89 -19.12 12.21 0.44
N MET A 90 -19.15 11.44 1.53
CA MET A 90 -18.15 11.46 2.61
C MET A 90 -17.11 10.34 2.48
N CYS A 91 -17.29 9.41 1.55
CA CYS A 91 -16.30 8.39 1.24
C CYS A 91 -15.15 9.06 0.46
N HIS A 92 -13.96 9.07 1.05
CA HIS A 92 -12.77 9.53 0.34
C HIS A 92 -12.47 8.59 -0.85
N ASP A 93 -11.86 9.12 -1.92
CA ASP A 93 -11.41 8.37 -3.13
C ASP A 93 -10.70 7.03 -2.85
N TRP A 94 -10.06 6.88 -1.70
CA TRP A 94 -9.36 5.65 -1.31
C TRP A 94 -10.26 4.57 -0.73
N MET A 95 -11.54 4.87 -0.47
CA MET A 95 -12.50 3.98 0.19
C MET A 95 -13.35 3.24 -0.86
N THR A 96 -12.68 2.56 -1.78
CA THR A 96 -13.30 1.69 -2.79
C THR A 96 -13.26 0.23 -2.34
N PHE A 97 -14.23 -0.57 -2.76
CA PHE A 97 -14.31 -2.00 -2.42
C PHE A 97 -14.41 -2.85 -3.69
N ASP A 98 -13.61 -3.91 -3.77
CA ASP A 98 -13.51 -4.77 -4.96
C ASP A 98 -13.07 -6.18 -4.51
N GLU A 99 -13.91 -7.20 -4.74
CA GLU A 99 -13.63 -8.59 -4.34
C GLU A 99 -12.38 -9.15 -5.03
N ASP A 100 -12.11 -8.70 -6.27
CA ASP A 100 -11.04 -9.25 -7.09
C ASP A 100 -9.68 -8.59 -6.83
N LYS A 101 -9.68 -7.35 -6.33
CA LYS A 101 -8.45 -6.52 -6.19
C LYS A 101 -8.10 -6.17 -4.74
N CYS A 102 -8.85 -6.65 -3.76
CA CYS A 102 -8.64 -6.25 -2.37
C CYS A 102 -7.41 -6.85 -1.68
N LEU A 103 -6.75 -7.85 -2.28
CA LEU A 103 -5.54 -8.46 -1.73
C LEU A 103 -4.29 -7.63 -2.08
N ASN A 104 -4.26 -6.42 -1.52
CA ASN A 104 -3.16 -5.48 -1.66
C ASN A 104 -2.59 -5.07 -0.29
N LEU A 105 -1.37 -4.56 -0.28
CA LEU A 105 -0.70 -4.06 0.92
C LEU A 105 -0.08 -2.68 0.68
N ASN A 106 0.25 -2.01 1.79
CA ASN A 106 0.89 -0.70 1.79
C ASN A 106 2.15 -0.78 2.65
N VAL A 107 3.27 -0.26 2.15
CA VAL A 107 4.57 -0.24 2.84
C VAL A 107 4.99 1.20 3.06
N PHE A 108 5.46 1.49 4.27
CA PHE A 108 6.05 2.79 4.62
C PHE A 108 7.46 2.56 5.16
N ALA A 109 8.45 3.11 4.47
CA ALA A 109 9.86 2.95 4.78
C ALA A 109 10.47 4.32 5.12
N PRO A 110 10.86 4.56 6.39
CA PRO A 110 11.58 5.78 6.74
C PRO A 110 12.97 5.79 6.10
N ARG A 111 13.44 6.95 5.62
CA ARG A 111 14.81 7.11 5.10
C ARG A 111 15.88 7.24 6.19
N TRP A 112 15.49 7.20 7.47
CA TRP A 112 16.40 7.26 8.60
C TRP A 112 16.50 5.90 9.29
N LYS A 113 17.66 5.62 9.91
CA LYS A 113 17.82 4.47 10.80
C LYS A 113 17.22 4.81 12.16
N SER A 114 16.50 3.86 12.76
CA SER A 114 16.06 4.00 14.14
C SER A 114 17.21 3.68 15.08
N ASP A 115 17.45 4.55 16.04
CA ASP A 115 18.41 4.29 17.12
C ASP A 115 17.90 3.20 18.08
N GLU A 116 16.58 3.04 18.16
CA GLU A 116 15.90 2.06 19.02
C GLU A 116 15.80 0.67 18.36
N PHE A 117 15.62 0.65 17.04
CA PHE A 117 15.47 -0.57 16.24
C PHE A 117 16.58 -0.66 15.20
N VAL A 118 17.75 -1.12 15.63
CA VAL A 118 18.88 -1.40 14.75
C VAL A 118 18.54 -2.63 13.90
N SER A 119 18.38 -2.45 12.59
CA SER A 119 18.24 -3.58 11.68
C SER A 119 19.52 -4.41 11.67
N LEU A 120 19.39 -5.70 11.99
CA LEU A 120 20.44 -6.69 11.74
C LEU A 120 20.65 -6.71 10.22
N GLY A 121 21.73 -6.08 9.76
CA GLY A 121 22.10 -6.11 8.36
C GLY A 121 22.22 -7.57 7.92
N SER A 122 21.55 -7.92 6.83
CA SER A 122 21.92 -9.11 6.07
C SER A 122 23.40 -8.98 5.72
N GLU A 123 24.23 -9.83 6.31
CA GLU A 123 25.63 -9.99 5.89
C GLU A 123 25.64 -10.25 4.38
N GLU A 124 26.20 -9.31 3.62
CA GLU A 124 26.68 -9.59 2.28
C GLU A 124 27.81 -10.62 2.45
N SER A 125 27.48 -11.90 2.27
CA SER A 125 28.48 -12.95 2.12
C SER A 125 29.16 -12.76 0.76
N CYS A 126 30.49 -12.62 0.84
CA CYS A 126 31.45 -12.66 -0.25
C CYS A 126 31.24 -13.86 -1.20
#